data_AF-A0A813XKD7-F1
#
_entry.id   AF-A0A813XKD7-F1
#
_cell.length_a   1.000
_cell.length_b   1.000
_cell.length_c   1.000
_cell.angle_alpha   90.00
_cell.angle_beta   90.00
_cell.angle_gamma   90.00
#
_symmetry.space_group_name_H-M   'P 1'
#
loop_
_entity.id
_entity.type
_entity.pdbx_description
1 polymer ?
#
loop_
_entity_poly.entity_id
_entity_poly.type
_entity_poly.pdbx_seq_one_letter_code
_entity_poly.pdbx_strand_id
1 'polypeptide(L)'
;MSTAATQVLLAETWSEDVDPTGWWMSEKLDGVRAYWTGSNFYSRQGNLFHVPDFFKAALPKIPLDGEIWCGRGLFQKCISIVKKQGNKVVPDDYKLLTYLVFDAPTHGGKYEDRMKWLQTNVPQDDDKCYASVVGIKKCQGLADLKQCLATVTAAGGEGIMLRKPGSLYENKRSSTLLKVKTFYDEEALVVGHKPGKGNFTGVLGAVTCQLPNGKRFDVGSGFDMSQRRNPPKKGSVITFKFQELSNAGIPRFPVFLRIRSDLTWDDVLEAAKTKKPVSTTEKVVPSTKLSKQHSILFSVIPSRDVKTGKKVVTSGDEDEEASASTTEMSDTRETCQYGAKCYRTNADHLKQYQHAPSKLTKAKSKADSHCNFKSKRTRGQAEEKSESQDEPTTSDNLLVRDKNKGRQLDGNDNDDDDNVEQTTTLIKNTKRKRNAVAETPKVTSSRKRAKKS
;
A
#
# COMPACT_ATOMS: atom_id res chain seq x y z
N MET A 1 -14.72 -13.99 -14.00
CA MET A 1 -13.84 -13.06 -13.24
C MET A 1 -14.68 -12.39 -12.17
N SER A 2 -14.11 -11.98 -11.03
CA SER A 2 -14.85 -11.23 -10.00
C SER A 2 -14.74 -9.71 -10.24
N THR A 3 -15.87 -9.05 -10.50
CA THR A 3 -15.95 -7.58 -10.71
C THR A 3 -15.63 -6.81 -9.42
N ALA A 4 -16.04 -7.33 -8.26
CA ALA A 4 -15.71 -6.72 -6.97
C ALA A 4 -14.19 -6.70 -6.70
N ALA A 5 -13.48 -7.74 -7.14
CA ALA A 5 -12.02 -7.84 -6.99
C ALA A 5 -11.22 -6.91 -7.93
N THR A 6 -11.82 -6.38 -9.00
CA THR A 6 -11.19 -5.37 -9.87
C THR A 6 -11.51 -3.94 -9.42
N GLN A 7 -12.62 -3.73 -8.70
CA GLN A 7 -13.09 -2.43 -8.19
C GLN A 7 -12.70 -2.20 -6.73
N VAL A 8 -11.40 -2.29 -6.43
CA VAL A 8 -10.84 -2.13 -5.07
C VAL A 8 -10.16 -0.77 -4.89
N LEU A 9 -10.05 -0.30 -3.64
CA LEU A 9 -9.40 0.96 -3.28
C LEU A 9 -7.92 0.98 -3.69
N LEU A 10 -7.48 2.01 -4.43
CA LEU A 10 -6.11 2.13 -4.95
C LEU A 10 -5.38 3.35 -4.38
N ALA A 11 -4.23 3.10 -3.75
CA ALA A 11 -3.46 4.15 -3.08
C ALA A 11 -2.76 5.12 -4.04
N GLU A 12 -2.94 6.42 -3.78
CA GLU A 12 -2.13 7.50 -4.35
C GLU A 12 -0.74 7.55 -3.72
N THR A 13 0.12 8.48 -4.13
CA THR A 13 1.48 8.62 -3.59
C THR A 13 1.48 9.82 -2.65
N TRP A 14 1.98 9.66 -1.43
CA TRP A 14 2.14 10.78 -0.49
C TRP A 14 3.26 11.72 -0.97
N SER A 15 3.09 13.03 -0.76
CA SER A 15 4.10 14.06 -0.93
C SER A 15 4.24 14.87 0.37
N GLU A 16 5.37 15.58 0.55
CA GLU A 16 5.65 16.28 1.80
C GLU A 16 4.70 17.46 2.08
N ASP A 17 3.95 17.90 1.06
CA ASP A 17 2.90 18.93 1.14
C ASP A 17 1.65 18.46 1.92
N VAL A 18 1.49 17.14 2.10
CA VAL A 18 0.34 16.54 2.81
C VAL A 18 0.75 16.22 4.24
N ASP A 19 0.30 17.04 5.21
CA ASP A 19 0.50 16.77 6.63
C ASP A 19 -0.05 15.37 7.01
N PRO A 20 0.81 14.44 7.48
CA PRO A 20 0.40 13.11 7.89
C PRO A 20 -0.12 13.07 9.34
N THR A 21 -0.15 14.19 10.07
CA THR A 21 -0.58 14.24 11.47
C THR A 21 -2.00 13.70 11.64
N GLY A 22 -2.17 12.78 12.59
CA GLY A 22 -3.44 12.15 12.90
C GLY A 22 -3.89 11.03 11.94
N TRP A 23 -3.23 10.83 10.79
CA TRP A 23 -3.52 9.71 9.89
C TRP A 23 -3.14 8.36 10.50
N TRP A 24 -3.76 7.28 10.04
CA TRP A 24 -3.38 5.92 10.43
C TRP A 24 -2.26 5.38 9.55
N MET A 25 -1.14 4.99 10.16
CA MET A 25 -0.02 4.30 9.53
C MET A 25 -0.14 2.79 9.70
N SER A 26 0.14 2.04 8.63
CA SER A 26 0.47 0.60 8.68
C SER A 26 1.70 0.30 7.83
N GLU A 27 2.37 -0.85 8.06
CA GLU A 27 3.48 -1.26 7.21
C GLU A 27 3.00 -1.55 5.78
N LYS A 28 3.72 -1.04 4.78
CA LYS A 28 3.50 -1.46 3.40
C LYS A 28 4.16 -2.82 3.16
N LEU A 29 3.31 -3.81 2.93
CA LEU A 29 3.66 -5.18 2.54
C LEU A 29 4.01 -5.25 1.03
N ASP A 30 5.07 -5.99 0.69
CA ASP A 30 5.42 -6.43 -0.67
C ASP A 30 5.01 -7.91 -0.81
N GLY A 31 3.75 -8.14 -1.22
CA GLY A 31 3.13 -9.45 -1.30
C GLY A 31 2.27 -9.62 -2.55
N VAL A 32 1.17 -10.36 -2.42
CA VAL A 32 0.18 -10.54 -3.50
C VAL A 32 -1.20 -10.15 -2.97
N ARG A 33 -1.65 -8.92 -3.29
CA ARG A 33 -3.00 -8.44 -2.95
C ARG A 33 -4.07 -9.42 -3.41
N ALA A 34 -4.90 -9.84 -2.47
CA ALA A 34 -5.98 -10.78 -2.68
C ALA A 34 -7.28 -10.25 -2.08
N TYR A 35 -8.31 -10.20 -2.91
CA TYR A 35 -9.68 -9.89 -2.50
C TYR A 35 -10.37 -11.20 -2.12
N TRP A 36 -10.72 -11.34 -0.85
CA TRP A 36 -11.53 -12.45 -0.36
C TRP A 36 -13.02 -12.11 -0.57
N THR A 37 -13.83 -13.04 -1.08
CA THR A 37 -15.26 -12.83 -1.35
C THR A 37 -16.19 -13.34 -0.26
N GLY A 38 -15.67 -13.81 0.87
CA GLY A 38 -16.40 -14.69 1.79
C GLY A 38 -16.39 -16.17 1.39
N SER A 39 -15.74 -16.53 0.28
CA SER A 39 -15.65 -17.92 -0.22
C SER A 39 -14.40 -18.24 -1.03
N ASN A 40 -13.88 -17.29 -1.82
CA ASN A 40 -12.72 -17.47 -2.69
C ASN A 40 -11.82 -16.23 -2.69
N PHE A 41 -10.55 -16.43 -3.05
CA PHE A 41 -9.57 -15.36 -3.22
C PHE A 41 -9.38 -15.01 -4.69
N TYR A 42 -9.35 -13.71 -5.00
CA TYR A 42 -9.10 -13.19 -6.36
C TYR A 42 -7.97 -12.17 -6.37
N SER A 43 -7.20 -12.14 -7.45
CA SER A 43 -6.24 -11.06 -7.71
C SER A 43 -6.96 -9.75 -8.04
N ARG A 44 -6.22 -8.64 -8.00
CA ARG A 44 -6.66 -7.31 -8.48
C ARG A 44 -7.10 -7.26 -9.97
N GLN A 45 -6.92 -8.36 -10.72
CA GLN A 45 -7.38 -8.52 -12.11
C GLN A 45 -8.64 -9.42 -12.20
N GLY A 46 -9.20 -9.85 -11.07
CA GLY A 46 -10.37 -10.74 -11.04
C GLY A 46 -10.06 -12.21 -11.36
N ASN A 47 -8.78 -12.60 -11.34
CA ASN A 47 -8.30 -13.97 -11.53
C ASN A 47 -8.41 -14.76 -10.21
N LEU A 48 -8.93 -15.99 -10.25
CA LEU A 48 -9.04 -16.87 -9.09
C LEU A 48 -7.65 -17.35 -8.61
N PHE A 49 -7.39 -17.32 -7.31
CA PHE A 49 -6.27 -18.02 -6.69
C PHE A 49 -6.73 -19.39 -6.16
N HIS A 50 -6.05 -20.45 -6.57
CA HIS A 50 -6.35 -21.82 -6.16
C HIS A 50 -5.69 -22.11 -4.80
N VAL A 51 -6.28 -21.60 -3.72
CA VAL A 51 -5.77 -21.80 -2.36
C VAL A 51 -6.39 -23.05 -1.70
N PRO A 52 -5.64 -23.80 -0.86
CA PRO A 52 -6.18 -24.91 -0.08
C PRO A 52 -7.30 -24.50 0.88
N ASP A 53 -8.21 -25.41 1.21
CA ASP A 53 -9.35 -25.11 2.09
C ASP A 53 -8.95 -24.74 3.51
N PHE A 54 -7.87 -25.34 4.06
CA PHE A 54 -7.36 -24.97 5.38
C PHE A 54 -6.93 -23.48 5.47
N PHE A 55 -6.52 -22.87 4.35
CA PHE A 55 -6.12 -21.47 4.28
C PHE A 55 -7.34 -20.51 4.31
N LYS A 56 -8.53 -21.04 3.97
CA LYS A 56 -9.81 -20.31 3.96
C LYS A 56 -10.65 -20.57 5.22
N ALA A 57 -10.48 -21.73 5.86
CA ALA A 57 -11.43 -22.31 6.81
C ALA A 57 -11.84 -21.40 7.99
N ALA A 58 -10.95 -20.53 8.46
CA ALA A 58 -11.18 -19.66 9.61
C ALA A 58 -11.60 -18.22 9.24
N LEU A 59 -11.79 -17.91 7.94
CA LEU A 59 -12.17 -16.56 7.50
C LEU A 59 -13.68 -16.30 7.62
N PRO A 60 -14.11 -15.09 8.00
CA PRO A 60 -15.52 -14.73 7.98
C PRO A 60 -16.06 -14.73 6.54
N LYS A 61 -17.33 -15.09 6.39
CA LYS A 61 -18.01 -15.20 5.08
C LYS A 61 -18.45 -13.84 4.50
N ILE A 62 -17.65 -12.79 4.69
CA ILE A 62 -17.83 -11.47 4.07
C ILE A 62 -16.65 -11.11 3.17
N PRO A 63 -16.80 -10.15 2.25
CA PRO A 63 -15.67 -9.63 1.49
C PRO A 63 -14.62 -8.90 2.34
N LEU A 64 -13.34 -9.23 2.11
CA LEU A 64 -12.17 -8.62 2.76
C LEU A 64 -11.10 -8.22 1.73
N ASP A 65 -10.30 -7.21 2.06
CA ASP A 65 -9.21 -6.70 1.24
C ASP A 65 -7.89 -6.76 2.02
N GLY A 66 -6.88 -7.38 1.43
CA GLY A 66 -5.67 -7.78 2.14
C GLY A 66 -4.54 -8.24 1.21
N GLU A 67 -3.38 -8.50 1.79
CA GLU A 67 -2.19 -8.98 1.09
C GLU A 67 -1.88 -10.42 1.51
N ILE A 68 -1.82 -11.38 0.58
CA ILE A 68 -1.19 -12.67 0.87
C ILE A 68 0.32 -12.42 0.89
N TRP A 69 0.97 -12.74 2.00
CA TRP A 69 2.36 -12.37 2.27
C TRP A 69 3.16 -13.55 2.82
N CYS A 70 4.48 -13.48 2.66
CA CYS A 70 5.44 -14.54 3.01
C CYS A 70 6.60 -14.00 3.88
N GLY A 71 6.45 -12.79 4.44
CA GLY A 71 7.52 -12.03 5.08
C GLY A 71 8.24 -11.03 4.16
N ARG A 72 9.04 -10.15 4.77
CA ARG A 72 9.78 -9.07 4.10
C ARG A 72 10.75 -9.62 3.04
N GLY A 73 10.91 -8.92 1.93
CA GLY A 73 11.79 -9.33 0.81
C GLY A 73 11.39 -10.60 0.04
N LEU A 74 10.36 -11.33 0.49
CA LEU A 74 10.02 -12.67 -0.02
C LEU A 74 8.90 -12.67 -1.09
N PHE A 75 8.60 -11.52 -1.69
CA PHE A 75 7.62 -11.36 -2.78
C PHE A 75 7.74 -12.42 -3.88
N GLN A 76 8.97 -12.73 -4.33
CA GLN A 76 9.19 -13.73 -5.40
C GLN A 76 8.81 -15.15 -4.96
N LYS A 77 9.07 -15.54 -3.70
CA LYS A 77 8.61 -16.83 -3.14
C LYS A 77 7.08 -16.81 -2.98
N CYS A 78 6.52 -15.74 -2.41
CA CYS A 78 5.08 -15.56 -2.25
C CYS A 78 4.32 -15.74 -3.59
N ILE A 79 4.73 -15.01 -4.64
CA ILE A 79 4.06 -15.06 -5.94
C ILE A 79 4.33 -16.36 -6.70
N SER A 80 5.42 -17.09 -6.40
CA SER A 80 5.66 -18.44 -6.95
C SER A 80 4.71 -19.51 -6.38
N ILE A 81 4.18 -19.27 -5.17
CA ILE A 81 3.17 -20.14 -4.53
C ILE A 81 1.78 -19.78 -5.05
N VAL A 82 1.39 -18.51 -4.91
CA VAL A 82 0.02 -18.02 -5.18
C VAL A 82 -0.38 -18.11 -6.66
N LYS A 83 0.58 -18.20 -7.59
CA LYS A 83 0.32 -18.44 -9.03
C LYS A 83 0.09 -19.91 -9.41
N LYS A 84 0.26 -20.86 -8.49
CA LYS A 84 -0.02 -22.29 -8.77
C LYS A 84 -1.53 -22.51 -8.99
N GLN A 85 -1.88 -23.41 -9.90
CA GLN A 85 -3.26 -23.73 -10.26
C GLN A 85 -3.46 -25.25 -10.36
N GLY A 86 -4.68 -25.71 -10.03
CA GLY A 86 -5.04 -27.13 -10.09
C GLY A 86 -4.06 -28.04 -9.35
N ASN A 87 -3.68 -29.15 -9.98
CA ASN A 87 -2.72 -30.13 -9.43
C ASN A 87 -1.30 -29.59 -9.16
N LYS A 88 -0.97 -28.36 -9.59
CA LYS A 88 0.34 -27.72 -9.31
C LYS A 88 0.35 -27.01 -7.95
N VAL A 89 -0.80 -26.88 -7.28
CA VAL A 89 -0.91 -26.34 -5.92
C VAL A 89 -0.30 -27.32 -4.94
N VAL A 90 0.67 -26.85 -4.14
CA VAL A 90 1.29 -27.63 -3.06
C VAL A 90 0.69 -27.11 -1.74
N PRO A 91 -0.12 -27.89 -1.01
CA PRO A 91 -0.77 -27.40 0.21
C PRO A 91 0.21 -26.90 1.27
N ASP A 92 1.35 -27.56 1.45
CA ASP A 92 2.34 -27.19 2.46
C ASP A 92 3.08 -25.87 2.18
N ASP A 93 3.19 -25.44 0.92
CA ASP A 93 3.75 -24.11 0.59
C ASP A 93 2.90 -22.98 1.23
N TYR A 94 1.57 -23.19 1.36
CA TYR A 94 0.67 -22.21 1.99
C TYR A 94 0.83 -22.13 3.52
N LYS A 95 1.53 -23.08 4.16
CA LYS A 95 1.87 -22.97 5.59
C LYS A 95 2.90 -21.87 5.88
N LEU A 96 3.59 -21.37 4.84
CA LEU A 96 4.54 -20.26 4.89
C LEU A 96 3.92 -18.89 4.59
N LEU A 97 2.60 -18.84 4.37
CA LEU A 97 1.87 -17.65 3.95
C LEU A 97 0.89 -17.18 5.03
N THR A 98 0.67 -15.87 5.09
CA THR A 98 -0.37 -15.24 5.92
C THR A 98 -1.15 -14.23 5.07
N TYR A 99 -2.48 -14.26 5.15
CA TYR A 99 -3.36 -13.24 4.57
C TYR A 99 -3.55 -12.09 5.54
N LEU A 100 -2.87 -10.97 5.27
CA LEU A 100 -2.87 -9.80 6.13
C LEU A 100 -3.96 -8.81 5.67
N VAL A 101 -5.05 -8.77 6.43
CA VAL A 101 -6.27 -8.00 6.11
C VAL A 101 -6.09 -6.54 6.52
N PHE A 102 -6.40 -5.61 5.62
CA PHE A 102 -6.26 -4.16 5.84
C PHE A 102 -7.53 -3.35 5.59
N ASP A 103 -8.59 -3.93 5.01
CA ASP A 103 -9.91 -3.29 4.93
C ASP A 103 -11.05 -4.32 4.79
N ALA A 104 -12.28 -3.89 5.08
CA ALA A 104 -13.52 -4.66 4.95
C ALA A 104 -14.49 -3.92 3.98
N PRO A 105 -14.35 -4.10 2.65
CA PRO A 105 -14.94 -3.20 1.65
C PRO A 105 -16.45 -3.00 1.73
N THR A 106 -17.21 -4.00 2.17
CA THR A 106 -18.68 -3.99 2.20
C THR A 106 -19.27 -3.65 3.57
N HIS A 107 -18.47 -3.30 4.58
CA HIS A 107 -18.97 -2.95 5.91
C HIS A 107 -19.68 -1.58 5.93
N GLY A 108 -19.34 -0.66 5.02
CA GLY A 108 -19.98 0.67 4.92
C GLY A 108 -19.61 1.69 6.02
N GLY A 109 -19.07 1.26 7.16
CA GLY A 109 -18.61 2.13 8.25
C GLY A 109 -17.36 2.95 7.92
N LYS A 110 -16.93 3.83 8.83
CA LYS A 110 -15.66 4.57 8.74
C LYS A 110 -14.48 3.63 8.99
N TYR A 111 -13.27 4.04 8.58
CA TYR A 111 -12.10 3.16 8.64
C TYR A 111 -11.84 2.59 10.04
N GLU A 112 -12.03 3.40 11.08
CA GLU A 112 -11.92 3.01 12.48
C GLU A 112 -12.93 1.91 12.86
N ASP A 113 -14.20 2.05 12.44
CA ASP A 113 -15.26 1.05 12.66
C ASP A 113 -14.89 -0.28 11.98
N ARG A 114 -14.43 -0.19 10.72
CA ARG A 114 -14.05 -1.36 9.91
C ARG A 114 -12.82 -2.06 10.49
N MET A 115 -11.84 -1.33 10.98
CA MET A 115 -10.66 -1.91 11.65
C MET A 115 -11.01 -2.55 13.00
N LYS A 116 -11.92 -1.95 13.78
CA LYS A 116 -12.44 -2.57 15.01
C LYS A 116 -13.20 -3.87 14.70
N TRP A 117 -14.08 -3.85 13.72
CA TRP A 117 -14.80 -5.05 13.27
C TRP A 117 -13.84 -6.15 12.80
N LEU A 118 -12.81 -5.79 12.03
CA LEU A 118 -11.77 -6.72 11.58
C LEU A 118 -11.04 -7.39 12.76
N GLN A 119 -10.66 -6.62 13.78
CA GLN A 119 -10.00 -7.14 14.98
C GLN A 119 -10.89 -8.14 15.76
N THR A 120 -12.21 -7.95 15.75
CA THR A 120 -13.17 -8.88 16.38
C THR A 120 -13.48 -10.12 15.53
N ASN A 121 -13.51 -10.01 14.20
CA ASN A 121 -14.09 -11.03 13.30
C ASN A 121 -13.07 -11.78 12.43
N VAL A 122 -11.82 -11.31 12.32
CA VAL A 122 -10.72 -12.06 11.73
C VAL A 122 -9.92 -12.70 12.86
N PRO A 123 -9.74 -14.04 12.91
CA PRO A 123 -9.01 -14.68 14.01
C PRO A 123 -7.53 -14.28 14.05
N GLN A 124 -6.98 -14.12 15.24
CA GLN A 124 -5.58 -13.76 15.50
C GLN A 124 -4.76 -14.93 16.10
N ASP A 125 -5.18 -16.17 15.84
CA ASP A 125 -4.52 -17.41 16.34
C ASP A 125 -3.52 -17.95 15.30
N ASP A 126 -2.24 -17.62 15.47
CA ASP A 126 -1.12 -18.07 14.62
C ASP A 126 -1.04 -19.59 14.44
N ASP A 127 -1.52 -20.40 15.39
CA ASP A 127 -1.43 -21.86 15.29
C ASP A 127 -2.54 -22.44 14.39
N LYS A 128 -3.65 -21.72 14.17
CA LYS A 128 -4.86 -22.25 13.52
C LYS A 128 -5.38 -21.43 12.33
N CYS A 129 -5.19 -20.12 12.34
CA CYS A 129 -5.63 -19.20 11.28
C CYS A 129 -4.47 -18.85 10.35
N TYR A 130 -4.70 -18.77 9.04
CA TYR A 130 -3.72 -18.28 8.07
C TYR A 130 -4.00 -16.84 7.63
N ALA A 131 -4.67 -16.07 8.50
CA ALA A 131 -4.94 -14.66 8.34
C ALA A 131 -4.78 -13.92 9.67
N SER A 132 -4.51 -12.62 9.58
CA SER A 132 -4.42 -11.68 10.72
C SER A 132 -4.72 -10.27 10.21
N VAL A 133 -4.97 -9.31 11.10
CA VAL A 133 -5.26 -7.91 10.74
C VAL A 133 -3.98 -7.09 10.83
N VAL A 134 -3.73 -6.21 9.85
CA VAL A 134 -2.54 -5.36 9.86
C VAL A 134 -2.49 -4.46 11.09
N GLY A 135 -1.29 -4.30 11.63
CA GLY A 135 -1.01 -3.32 12.67
C GLY A 135 -1.27 -1.90 12.20
N ILE A 136 -1.88 -1.07 13.05
CA ILE A 136 -2.10 0.35 12.80
C ILE A 136 -1.61 1.21 13.97
N LYS A 137 -1.00 2.36 13.65
CA LYS A 137 -0.62 3.41 14.60
C LYS A 137 -1.14 4.75 14.12
N LYS A 138 -1.64 5.61 15.02
CA LYS A 138 -1.96 7.01 14.68
C LYS A 138 -0.67 7.83 14.60
N CYS A 139 -0.43 8.46 13.46
CA CYS A 139 0.74 9.29 13.17
C CYS A 139 0.75 10.56 14.02
N GLN A 140 1.88 10.84 14.66
CA GLN A 140 2.08 12.08 15.45
C GLN A 140 2.71 13.23 14.62
N GLY A 141 2.85 13.04 13.30
CA GLY A 141 3.35 14.06 12.37
C GLY A 141 4.55 13.60 11.54
N LEU A 142 5.13 14.52 10.77
CA LEU A 142 6.15 14.21 9.76
C LEU A 142 7.40 13.48 10.32
N ALA A 143 7.82 13.81 11.53
CA ALA A 143 8.95 13.16 12.19
C ALA A 143 8.65 11.69 12.55
N ASP A 144 7.46 11.41 13.09
CA ASP A 144 6.99 10.07 13.41
C ASP A 144 6.87 9.20 12.15
N LEU A 145 6.32 9.78 11.07
CA LEU A 145 6.25 9.10 9.77
C LEU A 145 7.65 8.76 9.23
N LYS A 146 8.60 9.71 9.25
CA LYS A 146 9.98 9.49 8.77
C LYS A 146 10.72 8.46 9.63
N GLN A 147 10.51 8.46 10.96
CA GLN A 147 11.06 7.45 11.86
C GLN A 147 10.46 6.06 11.57
N CYS A 148 9.14 5.93 11.48
CA CYS A 148 8.48 4.65 11.18
C CYS A 148 8.90 4.09 9.81
N LEU A 149 9.02 4.95 8.80
CA LEU A 149 9.53 4.58 7.48
C LEU A 149 10.98 4.08 7.51
N ALA A 150 11.85 4.73 8.28
CA ALA A 150 13.22 4.28 8.50
C ALA A 150 13.26 2.92 9.23
N THR A 151 12.43 2.72 10.25
CA THR A 151 12.33 1.43 10.97
C THR A 151 11.87 0.29 10.06
N VAL A 152 10.83 0.49 9.24
CA VAL A 152 10.37 -0.53 8.28
C VAL A 152 11.46 -0.86 7.25
N THR A 153 12.06 0.16 6.63
CA THR A 153 13.04 -0.04 5.55
C THR A 153 14.35 -0.65 6.04
N ALA A 154 14.83 -0.27 7.23
CA ALA A 154 15.98 -0.91 7.87
C ALA A 154 15.73 -2.40 8.21
N ALA A 155 14.48 -2.75 8.53
CA ALA A 155 14.05 -4.14 8.75
C ALA A 155 13.67 -4.90 7.45
N GLY A 156 13.83 -4.28 6.27
CA GLY A 156 13.62 -4.89 4.95
C GLY A 156 12.21 -4.79 4.36
N GLY A 157 11.31 -4.00 4.95
CA GLY A 157 9.94 -3.78 4.45
C GLY A 157 9.86 -2.68 3.38
N GLU A 158 8.73 -2.57 2.67
CA GLU A 158 8.62 -1.73 1.45
C GLU A 158 8.34 -0.25 1.73
N GLY A 159 7.78 0.10 2.89
CA GLY A 159 7.42 1.47 3.26
C GLY A 159 6.25 1.55 4.24
N ILE A 160 5.49 2.65 4.18
CA ILE A 160 4.32 2.89 5.04
C ILE A 160 3.09 3.14 4.16
N MET A 161 1.92 2.65 4.60
CA MET A 161 0.61 3.05 4.09
C MET A 161 -0.02 4.05 5.06
N LEU A 162 -0.62 5.12 4.53
CA LEU A 162 -1.36 6.13 5.29
C LEU A 162 -2.85 6.06 4.93
N ARG A 163 -3.73 5.96 5.93
CA ARG A 163 -5.19 6.00 5.75
C ARG A 163 -5.81 7.18 6.49
N LYS A 164 -6.60 7.98 5.77
CA LYS A 164 -7.25 9.19 6.29
C LYS A 164 -8.27 8.81 7.38
N PRO A 165 -8.27 9.46 8.55
CA PRO A 165 -9.23 9.18 9.61
C PRO A 165 -10.67 9.42 9.16
N GLY A 166 -11.61 8.64 9.70
CA GLY A 166 -13.05 8.76 9.38
C GLY A 166 -13.42 8.40 7.94
N SER A 167 -12.48 7.90 7.12
CA SER A 167 -12.74 7.68 5.69
C SER A 167 -13.57 6.43 5.41
N LEU A 168 -14.52 6.58 4.49
CA LEU A 168 -15.28 5.46 3.91
C LEU A 168 -14.38 4.58 3.03
N TYR A 169 -14.93 3.50 2.49
CA TYR A 169 -14.29 2.74 1.40
C TYR A 169 -14.64 3.39 0.06
N GLU A 170 -13.70 3.43 -0.88
CA GLU A 170 -13.91 3.97 -2.23
C GLU A 170 -13.38 2.97 -3.27
N ASN A 171 -14.23 2.51 -4.18
CA ASN A 171 -13.92 1.49 -5.19
C ASN A 171 -13.09 2.01 -6.39
N LYS A 172 -12.14 2.92 -6.12
CA LYS A 172 -11.35 3.66 -7.11
C LYS A 172 -9.98 4.03 -6.55
N ARG A 173 -9.19 4.78 -7.34
CA ARG A 173 -8.07 5.57 -6.82
C ARG A 173 -8.60 6.73 -5.97
N SER A 174 -8.02 6.92 -4.78
CA SER A 174 -8.38 8.01 -3.88
C SER A 174 -7.21 8.50 -3.05
N SER A 175 -7.23 9.79 -2.72
CA SER A 175 -6.33 10.44 -1.77
C SER A 175 -6.61 10.06 -0.31
N THR A 176 -7.72 9.36 -0.01
CA THR A 176 -7.98 8.82 1.34
C THR A 176 -6.99 7.72 1.73
N LEU A 177 -6.35 7.05 0.76
CA LEU A 177 -5.31 6.05 0.99
C LEU A 177 -4.03 6.46 0.23
N LEU A 178 -2.95 6.74 0.95
CA LEU A 178 -1.67 7.12 0.38
C LEU A 178 -0.61 6.04 0.68
N LYS A 179 0.32 5.84 -0.25
CA LYS A 179 1.55 5.07 -0.01
C LYS A 179 2.73 6.02 0.17
N VAL A 180 3.49 5.82 1.24
CA VAL A 180 4.73 6.53 1.55
C VAL A 180 5.88 5.62 1.17
N LYS A 181 6.75 6.13 0.30
CA LYS A 181 7.89 5.40 -0.25
C LYS A 181 9.12 6.30 -0.20
N THR A 182 10.24 5.74 0.23
CA THR A 182 11.54 6.32 -0.08
C THR A 182 11.75 6.35 -1.58
N PHE A 183 12.40 7.40 -2.05
CA PHE A 183 13.10 7.40 -3.33
C PHE A 183 14.57 7.69 -3.02
N TYR A 184 15.45 6.91 -3.63
CA TYR A 184 16.88 7.17 -3.66
C TYR A 184 17.21 7.69 -5.06
N ASP A 185 18.05 8.73 -5.16
CA ASP A 185 18.62 9.17 -6.42
C ASP A 185 20.12 8.89 -6.48
N GLU A 186 20.58 8.51 -7.67
CA GLU A 186 21.96 8.14 -7.97
C GLU A 186 22.34 8.57 -9.39
N GLU A 187 23.64 8.69 -9.63
CA GLU A 187 24.20 8.89 -10.96
C GLU A 187 24.48 7.57 -11.68
N ALA A 188 24.22 7.53 -12.99
CA ALA A 188 24.59 6.42 -13.86
C ALA A 188 25.04 6.87 -15.26
N LEU A 189 25.97 6.12 -15.84
CA LEU A 189 26.47 6.34 -17.20
C LEU A 189 25.50 5.79 -18.24
N VAL A 190 25.09 6.59 -19.23
CA VAL A 190 24.33 6.09 -20.38
C VAL A 190 25.26 5.33 -21.33
N VAL A 191 25.07 4.02 -21.44
CA VAL A 191 25.88 3.13 -22.29
C VAL A 191 25.12 2.63 -23.53
N GLY A 192 23.79 2.69 -23.52
CA GLY A 192 22.95 2.19 -24.60
C GLY A 192 21.60 2.89 -24.72
N HIS A 193 20.90 2.62 -25.82
CA HIS A 193 19.53 3.05 -26.09
C HIS A 193 18.72 1.83 -26.55
N LYS A 194 17.44 1.78 -26.17
CA LYS A 194 16.49 0.76 -26.62
C LYS A 194 15.30 1.44 -27.32
N PRO A 195 14.91 0.98 -28.52
CA PRO A 195 13.79 1.56 -29.25
C PRO A 195 12.48 1.36 -28.50
N GLY A 196 11.59 2.34 -28.58
CA GLY A 196 10.26 2.24 -27.99
C GLY A 196 9.33 1.32 -28.78
N LYS A 197 8.25 0.92 -28.12
CA LYS A 197 7.21 0.03 -28.65
C LYS A 197 5.84 0.65 -28.39
N GLY A 198 4.82 0.29 -29.18
CA GLY A 198 3.48 0.86 -29.07
C GLY A 198 3.53 2.38 -29.23
N ASN A 199 3.03 3.11 -28.24
CA ASN A 199 2.98 4.59 -28.22
C ASN A 199 4.36 5.28 -28.31
N PHE A 200 5.47 4.55 -28.11
CA PHE A 200 6.84 5.05 -28.25
C PHE A 200 7.58 4.50 -29.49
N THR A 201 6.87 3.91 -30.45
CA THR A 201 7.48 3.42 -31.69
C THR A 201 8.13 4.58 -32.46
N GLY A 202 9.37 4.38 -32.94
CA GLY A 202 10.15 5.41 -33.64
C GLY A 202 10.86 6.43 -32.73
N VAL A 203 10.73 6.33 -31.40
CA VAL A 203 11.46 7.16 -30.41
C VAL A 203 12.11 6.31 -29.33
N LEU A 204 12.83 6.92 -28.38
CA LEU A 204 13.44 6.22 -27.24
C LEU A 204 12.36 5.50 -26.39
N GLY A 205 12.54 4.20 -26.20
CA GLY A 205 11.82 3.43 -25.19
C GLY A 205 12.48 3.57 -23.83
N ALA A 206 13.78 3.26 -23.77
CA ALA A 206 14.62 3.36 -22.56
C ALA A 206 16.07 3.67 -22.91
N VAL A 207 16.79 4.34 -21.99
CA VAL A 207 18.26 4.30 -21.98
C VAL A 207 18.72 3.06 -21.21
N THR A 208 19.81 2.43 -21.64
CA THR A 208 20.53 1.41 -20.85
C THR A 208 21.69 2.11 -20.16
N CYS A 209 21.73 2.00 -18.83
CA CYS A 209 22.67 2.66 -17.96
C CYS A 209 23.61 1.67 -17.26
N GLN A 210 24.74 2.17 -16.77
CA GLN A 210 25.72 1.43 -15.99
C GLN A 210 25.99 2.17 -14.67
N LEU A 211 26.02 1.42 -13.56
CA LEU A 211 26.38 1.89 -12.23
C LEU A 211 27.90 1.83 -11.98
N PRO A 212 28.43 2.51 -10.95
CA PRO A 212 29.86 2.43 -10.59
C PRO A 212 30.35 1.00 -10.33
N ASN A 213 29.48 0.13 -9.80
CA ASN A 213 29.75 -1.30 -9.59
C ASN A 213 29.65 -2.16 -10.88
N GLY A 214 29.63 -1.54 -12.06
CA GLY A 214 29.58 -2.20 -13.36
C GLY A 214 28.22 -2.79 -13.78
N LYS A 215 27.25 -2.90 -12.85
CA LYS A 215 25.93 -3.48 -13.14
C LYS A 215 25.15 -2.59 -14.11
N ARG A 216 24.42 -3.21 -15.03
CA ARG A 216 23.64 -2.53 -16.09
C ARG A 216 22.14 -2.72 -15.91
N PHE A 217 21.38 -1.70 -16.26
CA PHE A 217 19.93 -1.64 -16.09
C PHE A 217 19.29 -0.68 -17.11
N ASP A 218 17.97 -0.75 -17.28
CA ASP A 218 17.25 0.13 -18.20
C ASP A 218 16.43 1.18 -17.44
N VAL A 219 16.53 2.44 -17.85
CA VAL A 219 15.65 3.53 -17.41
C VAL A 219 14.68 3.84 -18.54
N GLY A 220 13.42 3.45 -18.37
CA GLY A 220 12.35 3.62 -19.38
C GLY A 220 11.30 4.69 -19.06
N SER A 221 11.37 5.30 -17.88
CA SER A 221 10.40 6.28 -17.38
C SER A 221 11.08 7.58 -16.96
N GLY A 222 10.31 8.67 -16.80
CA GLY A 222 10.82 10.01 -16.52
C GLY A 222 11.05 10.88 -17.76
N PHE A 223 11.27 10.27 -18.93
CA PHE A 223 11.49 11.01 -20.19
C PHE A 223 10.21 11.61 -20.78
N ASP A 224 10.25 12.92 -21.06
CA ASP A 224 9.27 13.62 -21.89
C ASP A 224 9.44 13.30 -23.40
N MET A 225 8.51 13.77 -24.24
CA MET A 225 8.52 13.46 -25.68
C MET A 225 9.61 14.18 -26.49
N SER A 226 10.18 15.29 -26.01
CA SER A 226 11.37 15.92 -26.58
C SER A 226 12.60 15.09 -26.27
N GLN A 227 12.79 14.71 -25.01
CA GLN A 227 13.85 13.81 -24.54
C GLN A 227 13.77 12.41 -25.18
N ARG A 228 12.57 11.93 -25.54
CA ARG A 228 12.45 10.65 -26.29
C ARG A 228 12.86 10.76 -27.75
N ARG A 229 12.71 11.93 -28.37
CA ARG A 229 13.19 12.20 -29.75
C ARG A 229 14.70 12.47 -29.76
N ASN A 230 15.19 13.23 -28.78
CA ASN A 230 16.59 13.59 -28.58
C ASN A 230 17.10 12.99 -27.26
N PRO A 231 17.41 11.68 -27.21
CA PRO A 231 17.81 10.99 -25.97
C PRO A 231 19.16 11.47 -25.43
N PRO A 232 19.40 11.35 -24.10
CA PRO A 232 20.72 11.54 -23.51
C PRO A 232 21.77 10.71 -24.26
N LYS A 233 22.88 11.32 -24.66
CA LYS A 233 23.90 10.66 -25.50
C LYS A 233 24.58 9.53 -24.74
N LYS A 234 25.12 8.55 -25.47
CA LYS A 234 26.06 7.59 -24.85
C LYS A 234 27.27 8.36 -24.32
N GLY A 235 27.72 8.02 -23.12
CA GLY A 235 28.75 8.77 -22.40
C GLY A 235 28.21 9.89 -21.50
N SER A 236 26.93 10.29 -21.60
CA SER A 236 26.33 11.24 -20.67
C SER A 236 26.06 10.59 -19.31
N VAL A 237 26.38 11.30 -18.23
CA VAL A 237 25.91 10.99 -16.87
C VAL A 237 24.46 11.47 -16.74
N ILE A 238 23.62 10.68 -16.08
CA ILE A 238 22.26 11.07 -15.69
C ILE A 238 22.07 10.86 -14.18
N THR A 239 21.28 11.73 -13.54
CA THR A 239 20.66 11.38 -12.25
C THR A 239 19.34 10.66 -12.54
N PHE A 240 19.12 9.52 -11.90
CA PHE A 240 17.87 8.78 -11.90
C PHE A 240 17.43 8.53 -10.46
N LYS A 241 16.13 8.39 -10.21
CA LYS A 241 15.60 7.93 -8.92
C LYS A 241 14.97 6.55 -9.01
N PHE A 242 15.07 5.79 -7.93
CA PHE A 242 14.51 4.44 -7.77
C PHE A 242 13.95 4.27 -6.36
N GLN A 243 13.16 3.23 -6.14
CA GLN A 243 12.52 2.97 -4.83
C GLN A 243 13.27 1.93 -4.00
N GLU A 244 13.91 0.97 -4.66
CA GLU A 244 14.61 -0.15 -4.04
C GLU A 244 15.46 -0.91 -5.07
N LEU A 245 16.31 -1.82 -4.59
CA LEU A 245 17.11 -2.73 -5.40
C LEU A 245 16.46 -4.11 -5.51
N SER A 246 16.73 -4.83 -6.59
CA SER A 246 16.57 -6.27 -6.67
C SER A 246 17.61 -7.00 -5.80
N ASN A 247 17.45 -8.31 -5.60
CA ASN A 247 18.42 -9.14 -4.88
C ASN A 247 19.82 -9.15 -5.54
N ALA A 248 19.91 -8.80 -6.84
CA ALA A 248 21.18 -8.62 -7.55
C ALA A 248 21.82 -7.22 -7.34
N GLY A 249 21.22 -6.36 -6.52
CA GLY A 249 21.65 -4.97 -6.34
C GLY A 249 21.39 -4.08 -7.55
N ILE A 250 20.31 -4.34 -8.31
CA ILE A 250 19.93 -3.57 -9.50
C ILE A 250 18.68 -2.72 -9.19
N PRO A 251 18.67 -1.39 -9.45
CA PRO A 251 17.51 -0.53 -9.23
C PRO A 251 16.21 -1.04 -9.86
N ARG A 252 15.14 -1.16 -9.05
CA ARG A 252 13.77 -1.43 -9.48
C ARG A 252 13.01 -0.12 -9.68
N PHE A 253 12.17 -0.10 -10.72
CA PHE A 253 11.34 1.04 -11.11
C PHE A 253 12.11 2.38 -11.28
N PRO A 254 13.25 2.41 -11.99
CA PRO A 254 14.02 3.63 -12.17
C PRO A 254 13.29 4.66 -13.05
N VAL A 255 13.40 5.91 -12.63
CA VAL A 255 12.81 7.10 -13.26
C VAL A 255 13.95 8.09 -13.54
N PHE A 256 14.13 8.48 -14.80
CA PHE A 256 15.05 9.56 -15.17
C PHE A 256 14.63 10.88 -14.51
N LEU A 257 15.60 11.66 -14.03
CA LEU A 257 15.37 13.01 -13.52
C LEU A 257 16.02 14.08 -14.42
N ARG A 258 17.32 13.95 -14.68
CA ARG A 258 18.12 14.96 -15.41
C ARG A 258 19.39 14.37 -16.00
N ILE A 259 19.90 15.00 -17.06
CA ILE A 259 21.30 14.86 -17.47
C ILE A 259 22.15 15.66 -16.48
N ARG A 260 23.33 15.14 -16.12
CA ARG A 260 24.36 15.89 -15.38
C ARG A 260 25.41 16.36 -16.37
N SER A 261 25.44 17.66 -16.64
CA SER A 261 26.49 18.35 -17.41
C SER A 261 27.61 18.88 -16.52
N ASP A 262 27.41 18.78 -15.20
CA ASP A 262 28.24 19.24 -14.09
C ASP A 262 29.08 18.11 -13.46
N LEU A 263 28.96 16.87 -13.97
CA LEU A 263 29.73 15.71 -13.55
C LEU A 263 30.23 14.93 -14.77
N THR A 264 31.50 14.54 -14.76
CA THR A 264 32.03 13.46 -15.61
C THR A 264 31.67 12.10 -15.03
N TRP A 265 31.96 11.02 -15.75
CA TRP A 265 31.80 9.68 -15.18
C TRP A 265 32.84 9.38 -14.10
N ASP A 266 34.06 9.91 -14.25
CA ASP A 266 35.14 9.66 -13.30
C ASP A 266 34.86 10.35 -11.95
N ASP A 267 34.25 11.54 -11.94
CA ASP A 267 33.74 12.19 -10.72
C ASP A 267 32.76 11.29 -9.95
N VAL A 268 31.90 10.57 -10.67
CA VAL A 268 30.92 9.62 -10.08
C VAL A 268 31.62 8.37 -9.55
N LEU A 269 32.67 7.88 -10.25
CA LEU A 269 33.48 6.76 -9.78
C LEU A 269 34.26 7.12 -8.50
N GLU A 270 34.88 8.30 -8.42
CA GLU A 270 35.58 8.77 -7.23
C GLU A 270 34.61 9.03 -6.06
N ALA A 271 33.46 9.64 -6.34
CA ALA A 271 32.40 9.83 -5.34
C ALA A 271 31.93 8.48 -4.75
N ALA A 272 31.77 7.45 -5.58
CA ALA A 272 31.32 6.12 -5.16
C ALA A 272 32.33 5.37 -4.26
N LYS A 273 33.63 5.73 -4.28
CA LYS A 273 34.63 5.18 -3.35
C LYS A 273 34.48 5.73 -1.92
N THR A 274 34.06 6.99 -1.79
CA THR A 274 34.01 7.72 -0.51
C THR A 274 32.62 7.73 0.11
N LYS A 275 31.59 7.93 -0.72
CA LYS A 275 30.17 7.80 -0.37
C LYS A 275 29.66 6.52 -1.00
N LYS A 276 29.43 5.46 -0.21
CA LYS A 276 28.81 4.22 -0.72
C LYS A 276 27.41 4.54 -1.27
N PRO A 277 27.16 4.49 -2.59
CA PRO A 277 25.81 4.68 -3.12
C PRO A 277 24.92 3.52 -2.68
N VAL A 278 23.62 3.74 -2.58
CA VAL A 278 22.66 2.73 -2.09
C VAL A 278 22.73 1.45 -2.93
N SER A 279 22.97 1.54 -4.24
CA SER A 279 23.20 0.40 -5.15
C SER A 279 24.47 -0.42 -4.91
N THR A 280 25.38 0.04 -4.03
CA THR A 280 26.52 -0.76 -3.51
C THR A 280 26.28 -1.34 -2.12
N THR A 281 25.28 -0.86 -1.39
CA THR A 281 24.89 -1.43 -0.09
C THR A 281 24.19 -2.76 -0.33
N GLU A 282 24.70 -3.83 0.27
CA GLU A 282 23.99 -5.11 0.27
C GLU A 282 22.64 -4.95 0.99
N LYS A 283 21.54 -5.32 0.33
CA LYS A 283 20.25 -5.46 1.00
C LYS A 283 20.43 -6.52 2.09
N VAL A 284 20.04 -6.21 3.33
CA VAL A 284 19.94 -7.21 4.41
C VAL A 284 18.99 -8.30 3.94
N VAL A 285 19.53 -9.46 3.58
CA VAL A 285 18.75 -10.62 3.18
C VAL A 285 18.11 -11.19 4.45
N PRO A 286 16.77 -11.23 4.56
CA PRO A 286 16.12 -11.79 5.74
C PRO A 286 16.49 -13.26 5.93
N SER A 287 16.58 -13.71 7.18
CA SER A 287 17.01 -15.06 7.54
C SER A 287 16.29 -16.14 6.72
N THR A 288 17.04 -17.10 6.17
CA THR A 288 16.53 -18.16 5.29
C THR A 288 15.60 -19.15 5.99
N LYS A 289 15.42 -19.05 7.32
CA LYS A 289 14.37 -19.76 8.06
C LYS A 289 12.99 -19.18 7.76
N LEU A 290 12.45 -19.60 6.61
CA LEU A 290 11.04 -19.42 6.26
C LEU A 290 10.15 -19.96 7.39
N SER A 291 9.33 -19.09 7.97
CA SER A 291 8.38 -19.44 9.02
C SER A 291 7.12 -18.59 8.88
N LYS A 292 6.00 -19.10 9.39
CA LYS A 292 4.71 -18.38 9.41
C LYS A 292 4.74 -17.13 10.30
N GLN A 293 5.56 -17.12 11.34
CA GLN A 293 5.71 -15.94 12.19
C GLN A 293 6.49 -14.87 11.41
N HIS A 294 5.83 -13.75 11.16
CA HIS A 294 6.39 -12.62 10.43
C HIS A 294 6.39 -11.38 11.32
N SER A 295 7.53 -10.67 11.39
CA SER A 295 7.56 -9.36 12.06
C SER A 295 6.95 -8.29 11.16
N ILE A 296 5.93 -7.58 11.68
CA ILE A 296 5.21 -6.49 11.02
C ILE A 296 5.20 -5.31 11.99
N LEU A 297 5.40 -4.08 11.51
CA LEU A 297 5.33 -2.90 12.38
C LEU A 297 3.89 -2.68 12.90
N PHE A 298 3.77 -2.24 14.15
CA PHE A 298 2.51 -2.02 14.87
C PHE A 298 1.64 -3.28 15.11
N SER A 299 2.23 -4.48 15.07
CA SER A 299 1.54 -5.77 15.17
C SER A 299 0.54 -5.89 16.33
N VAL A 300 -0.68 -6.38 16.01
CA VAL A 300 -1.67 -6.84 17.00
C VAL A 300 -1.37 -8.28 17.48
N ILE A 301 -0.44 -8.97 16.80
CA ILE A 301 -0.09 -10.39 17.02
C ILE A 301 0.54 -10.60 18.42
N PRO A 302 -0.06 -11.45 19.29
CA PRO A 302 0.52 -11.81 20.57
C PRO A 302 1.78 -12.67 20.39
N SER A 303 2.93 -12.02 20.29
CA SER A 303 4.21 -12.70 20.13
C SER A 303 4.52 -13.55 21.36
N ARG A 304 4.63 -14.88 21.18
CA ARG A 304 5.18 -15.78 22.21
C ARG A 304 6.57 -15.29 22.60
N ASP A 305 6.88 -15.30 23.89
CA ASP A 305 8.25 -15.08 24.36
C ASP A 305 9.16 -16.20 23.84
N VAL A 306 10.19 -15.78 23.09
CA VAL A 306 11.20 -16.62 22.44
C VAL A 306 11.94 -17.52 23.44
N LYS A 307 11.95 -17.18 24.73
CA LYS A 307 12.60 -17.98 25.79
C LYS A 307 11.70 -18.96 26.52
N THR A 308 10.37 -18.79 26.51
CA THR A 308 9.47 -19.53 27.42
C THR A 308 8.24 -20.17 26.78
N GLY A 309 7.87 -19.78 25.54
CA GLY A 309 6.81 -20.44 24.75
C GLY A 309 5.37 -20.32 25.29
N LYS A 310 5.16 -19.79 26.50
CA LYS A 310 3.84 -19.58 27.10
C LYS A 310 3.09 -18.43 26.44
N LYS A 311 1.76 -18.52 26.46
CA LYS A 311 0.85 -17.46 26.04
C LYS A 311 0.85 -16.34 27.07
N VAL A 312 1.12 -15.10 26.65
CA VAL A 312 0.84 -13.92 27.48
C VAL A 312 -0.67 -13.77 27.58
N VAL A 313 -1.20 -13.79 28.80
CA VAL A 313 -2.61 -13.52 29.08
C VAL A 313 -2.72 -12.10 29.61
N THR A 314 -3.50 -11.27 28.93
CA THR A 314 -3.88 -9.93 29.40
C THR A 314 -5.28 -9.98 29.99
N SER A 315 -5.35 -9.87 31.31
CA SER A 315 -6.57 -9.75 32.12
C SER A 315 -6.21 -8.87 33.33
N GLY A 316 -6.98 -7.87 33.72
CA GLY A 316 -8.21 -7.33 33.12
C GLY A 316 -8.86 -6.31 34.06
N ASP A 317 -10.00 -5.79 33.66
CA ASP A 317 -10.98 -5.05 34.48
C ASP A 317 -12.29 -5.87 34.39
N GLU A 318 -13.25 -5.95 35.32
CA GLU A 318 -13.68 -5.18 36.51
C GLU A 318 -14.30 -6.21 37.53
N ASP A 319 -14.42 -6.06 38.87
CA ASP A 319 -13.73 -5.30 39.95
C ASP A 319 -14.17 -5.93 41.33
N GLU A 320 -13.75 -5.39 42.49
CA GLU A 320 -14.02 -5.79 43.90
C GLU A 320 -13.37 -7.13 44.39
N GLU A 321 -12.99 -7.33 45.66
CA GLU A 321 -13.25 -6.60 46.92
C GLU A 321 -11.94 -6.31 47.73
N ALA A 322 -12.04 -5.68 48.91
CA ALA A 322 -10.90 -5.02 49.58
C ALA A 322 -10.10 -5.87 50.60
N SER A 323 -8.77 -5.73 50.59
CA SER A 323 -7.94 -5.70 51.81
C SER A 323 -6.64 -4.90 51.57
N ALA A 324 -6.10 -4.26 52.62
CA ALA A 324 -5.03 -3.27 52.47
C ALA A 324 -3.66 -3.74 52.98
N SER A 325 -2.61 -3.50 52.20
CA SER A 325 -1.27 -3.21 52.73
C SER A 325 -0.40 -2.52 51.68
N THR A 326 0.06 -1.30 51.98
CA THR A 326 1.02 -0.55 51.15
C THR A 326 2.37 -0.47 51.85
N THR A 327 3.43 -0.90 51.17
CA THR A 327 4.82 -0.70 51.63
C THR A 327 5.53 0.21 50.64
N GLU A 328 5.70 1.49 51.00
CA GLU A 328 6.51 2.42 50.21
C GLU A 328 8.01 2.13 50.42
N MET A 329 8.79 2.17 49.34
CA MET A 329 10.26 2.21 49.43
C MET A 329 10.71 3.67 49.45
N SER A 330 11.25 4.12 50.59
CA SER A 330 11.73 5.49 50.77
C SER A 330 13.09 5.72 50.08
N ASP A 331 13.20 6.85 49.38
CA ASP A 331 14.48 7.32 48.81
C ASP A 331 15.33 7.95 49.94
N THR A 332 16.42 7.27 50.29
CA THR A 332 17.26 7.61 51.46
C THR A 332 18.32 8.69 51.19
N ARG A 333 18.29 9.32 50.02
CA ARG A 333 19.31 10.30 49.60
C ARG A 333 19.07 11.69 50.18
N GLU A 334 20.15 12.47 50.33
CA GLU A 334 20.06 13.84 50.82
C GLU A 334 19.23 14.72 49.88
N THR A 335 18.46 15.65 50.44
CA THR A 335 17.69 16.63 49.65
C THR A 335 18.62 17.66 49.02
N CYS A 336 18.46 17.92 47.72
CA CYS A 336 19.22 18.99 47.08
C CYS A 336 18.86 20.35 47.70
N GLN A 337 19.86 21.15 48.08
CA GLN A 337 19.69 22.51 48.61
C GLN A 337 18.82 23.42 47.72
N TYR A 338 18.80 23.16 46.40
CA TYR A 338 18.01 23.91 45.42
C TYR A 338 16.65 23.26 45.08
N GLY A 339 16.37 22.05 45.60
CA GLY A 339 15.13 21.30 45.40
C GLY A 339 14.67 21.21 43.94
N ALA A 340 13.36 21.39 43.71
CA ALA A 340 12.75 21.43 42.38
C ALA A 340 13.26 22.56 41.45
N LYS A 341 14.17 23.43 41.92
CA LYS A 341 14.77 24.54 41.14
C LYS A 341 16.27 24.33 40.86
N CYS A 342 16.81 23.13 41.10
CA CYS A 342 18.22 22.86 40.77
C CYS A 342 18.45 22.84 39.26
N TYR A 343 19.46 23.58 38.79
CA TYR A 343 19.87 23.62 37.38
C TYR A 343 20.94 22.56 37.02
N ARG A 344 21.40 21.76 37.99
CA ARG A 344 22.45 20.75 37.79
C ARG A 344 21.85 19.44 37.27
N THR A 345 22.08 19.15 36.00
CA THR A 345 21.53 17.99 35.28
C THR A 345 22.52 16.84 35.09
N ASN A 346 23.73 16.91 35.68
CA ASN A 346 24.72 15.85 35.52
C ASN A 346 24.34 14.57 36.29
N ALA A 347 24.79 13.42 35.78
CA ALA A 347 24.32 12.12 36.25
C ALA A 347 24.72 11.82 37.70
N ASP A 348 25.81 12.40 38.21
CA ASP A 348 26.31 12.11 39.57
C ASP A 348 25.62 12.95 40.64
N HIS A 349 25.29 14.21 40.35
CA HIS A 349 24.38 15.03 41.18
C HIS A 349 23.00 14.37 41.32
N LEU A 350 22.46 13.81 40.22
CA LEU A 350 21.19 13.09 40.21
C LEU A 350 21.25 11.70 40.86
N LYS A 351 22.45 11.12 41.06
CA LYS A 351 22.64 9.93 41.92
C LYS A 351 22.68 10.31 43.39
N GLN A 352 23.32 11.42 43.75
CA GLN A 352 23.57 11.83 45.14
C GLN A 352 22.38 12.53 45.81
N TYR A 353 21.62 13.36 45.08
CA TYR A 353 20.61 14.25 45.68
C TYR A 353 19.20 14.05 45.14
N GLN A 354 18.21 13.99 46.04
CA GLN A 354 16.79 13.93 45.69
C GLN A 354 16.18 15.32 45.44
N HIS A 355 15.18 15.38 44.54
CA HIS A 355 14.59 16.62 44.00
C HIS A 355 13.05 16.52 44.00
N ALA A 356 12.42 16.63 45.17
CA ALA A 356 10.97 16.50 45.31
C ALA A 356 10.18 17.63 44.59
N PRO A 357 9.09 17.31 43.87
CA PRO A 357 8.33 18.31 43.10
C PRO A 357 7.46 19.22 44.00
N SER A 358 7.43 20.51 43.70
CA SER A 358 6.63 21.49 44.44
C SER A 358 5.13 21.35 44.14
N LYS A 359 4.34 20.90 45.13
CA LYS A 359 2.87 20.79 45.02
C LYS A 359 2.22 22.19 44.91
N LEU A 360 1.51 22.45 43.82
CA LEU A 360 0.62 23.60 43.68
C LEU A 360 -0.66 23.38 44.48
N THR A 361 -1.02 24.31 45.37
CA THR A 361 -2.21 24.22 46.22
C THR A 361 -3.44 24.82 45.53
N LYS A 362 -4.55 24.06 45.48
CA LYS A 362 -5.86 24.61 45.08
C LYS A 362 -6.43 25.45 46.22
N ALA A 363 -6.57 26.76 46.00
CA ALA A 363 -7.38 27.60 46.88
C ALA A 363 -8.88 27.42 46.57
N LYS A 364 -9.72 27.38 47.61
CA LYS A 364 -11.18 27.59 47.53
C LYS A 364 -11.48 29.03 47.93
N SER A 365 -12.47 29.64 47.30
CA SER A 365 -13.20 30.77 47.88
C SER A 365 -14.70 30.68 47.55
N LYS A 366 -15.52 31.05 48.54
CA LYS A 366 -16.95 31.34 48.44
C LYS A 366 -17.17 32.59 49.29
N ALA A 367 -17.76 33.64 48.72
CA ALA A 367 -18.48 34.70 49.45
C ALA A 367 -19.21 35.59 48.43
N ASP A 368 -20.40 36.03 48.78
CA ASP A 368 -21.24 36.91 47.97
C ASP A 368 -20.91 38.39 48.21
N SER A 369 -21.21 39.26 47.23
CA SER A 369 -21.75 40.58 47.54
C SER A 369 -22.51 41.19 46.35
N HIS A 370 -23.55 41.95 46.67
CA HIS A 370 -24.49 42.55 45.73
C HIS A 370 -24.06 43.99 45.38
N CYS A 371 -24.20 44.42 44.13
CA CYS A 371 -24.62 45.79 43.81
C CYS A 371 -25.36 45.84 42.45
N ASN A 372 -26.08 46.93 42.17
CA ASN A 372 -27.21 46.94 41.23
C ASN A 372 -27.34 48.30 40.53
N PHE A 373 -27.50 48.34 39.19
CA PHE A 373 -27.99 49.55 38.51
C PHE A 373 -28.84 49.33 37.24
N LYS A 374 -30.17 49.32 37.44
CA LYS A 374 -31.22 49.97 36.59
C LYS A 374 -31.27 49.71 35.06
N SER A 375 -32.14 48.78 34.70
CA SER A 375 -33.44 49.04 34.03
C SER A 375 -33.53 49.99 32.79
N LYS A 376 -34.09 49.44 31.69
CA LYS A 376 -35.34 49.94 31.07
C LYS A 376 -36.09 48.84 30.30
N ARG A 377 -37.43 48.95 30.19
CA ARG A 377 -38.35 48.08 29.41
C ARG A 377 -38.36 48.52 27.93
N THR A 378 -38.73 47.72 26.92
CA THR A 378 -40.07 47.16 26.56
C THR A 378 -39.94 45.92 25.65
N ARG A 379 -40.62 44.77 25.88
CA ARG A 379 -42.04 44.36 25.66
C ARG A 379 -42.33 43.79 24.24
N GLY A 380 -42.82 42.53 24.20
CA GLY A 380 -43.24 41.73 23.02
C GLY A 380 -42.44 40.41 22.99
N GLN A 381 -42.92 39.23 23.44
CA GLN A 381 -44.09 38.39 23.04
C GLN A 381 -43.98 37.82 21.60
N ALA A 382 -44.10 36.50 21.35
CA ALA A 382 -44.18 35.34 22.27
C ALA A 382 -43.89 33.99 21.53
N GLU A 383 -43.57 32.93 22.29
CA GLU A 383 -43.82 31.46 22.10
C GLU A 383 -43.49 30.75 20.74
N GLU A 384 -42.81 29.58 20.68
CA GLU A 384 -43.12 28.19 21.15
C GLU A 384 -44.21 27.46 20.31
N LYS A 385 -44.22 26.13 20.04
CA LYS A 385 -43.39 24.96 20.46
C LYS A 385 -43.59 23.71 19.54
N SER A 386 -42.84 22.61 19.79
CA SER A 386 -43.11 21.14 19.58
C SER A 386 -43.87 20.63 18.33
N GLU A 387 -43.42 19.68 17.49
CA GLU A 387 -42.89 18.29 17.70
C GLU A 387 -43.98 17.18 17.73
N SER A 388 -43.71 16.02 17.06
CA SER A 388 -44.47 14.73 17.07
C SER A 388 -45.86 14.71 16.36
N GLN A 389 -46.46 13.59 15.92
CA GLN A 389 -45.96 12.32 15.33
C GLN A 389 -47.09 11.58 14.53
N ASP A 390 -46.71 10.56 13.77
CA ASP A 390 -47.50 9.40 13.28
C ASP A 390 -48.59 9.56 12.16
N GLU A 391 -48.94 8.41 11.59
CA GLU A 391 -49.68 8.07 10.33
C GLU A 391 -50.74 6.96 10.67
N PRO A 392 -51.57 6.36 9.77
CA PRO A 392 -51.84 6.58 8.33
C PRO A 392 -53.37 6.60 7.96
N THR A 393 -53.70 6.21 6.71
CA THR A 393 -55.01 5.75 6.11
C THR A 393 -55.83 6.80 5.32
N THR A 394 -56.64 6.49 4.28
CA THR A 394 -57.11 5.23 3.63
C THR A 394 -57.16 5.34 2.07
N SER A 395 -57.29 4.19 1.37
CA SER A 395 -57.92 4.00 0.02
C SER A 395 -57.26 4.66 -1.22
N ASP A 396 -57.43 4.18 -2.47
CA ASP A 396 -58.38 3.19 -3.02
C ASP A 396 -57.79 2.29 -4.14
N ASN A 397 -58.62 1.43 -4.73
CA ASN A 397 -58.29 0.28 -5.58
C ASN A 397 -58.19 0.55 -7.09
N LEU A 398 -57.47 -0.33 -7.82
CA LEU A 398 -57.99 -0.95 -9.06
C LEU A 398 -57.20 -2.22 -9.45
N LEU A 399 -57.86 -3.16 -10.13
CA LEU A 399 -57.34 -4.52 -10.46
C LEU A 399 -56.93 -4.68 -11.93
N VAL A 400 -56.14 -5.72 -12.23
CA VAL A 400 -56.38 -6.73 -13.30
C VAL A 400 -55.47 -7.96 -13.06
N ARG A 401 -55.82 -9.11 -13.66
CA ARG A 401 -55.37 -10.48 -13.28
C ARG A 401 -54.35 -11.15 -14.22
N ASP A 402 -53.59 -12.09 -13.64
CA ASP A 402 -53.15 -13.41 -14.14
C ASP A 402 -52.90 -13.67 -15.64
N LYS A 403 -51.75 -14.28 -15.96
CA LYS A 403 -51.68 -15.75 -16.19
C LYS A 403 -50.26 -16.34 -16.25
N ASN A 404 -50.21 -17.68 -16.23
CA ASN A 404 -49.06 -18.55 -15.93
C ASN A 404 -48.67 -19.44 -17.15
N LYS A 405 -47.60 -20.25 -17.01
CA LYS A 405 -46.87 -21.15 -17.94
C LYS A 405 -45.62 -20.49 -18.56
N GLY A 406 -44.43 -21.11 -18.60
CA GLY A 406 -43.98 -22.39 -18.05
C GLY A 406 -43.85 -23.53 -19.08
N ARG A 407 -42.62 -23.91 -19.43
CA ARG A 407 -42.28 -25.22 -20.03
C ARG A 407 -40.81 -25.59 -19.82
N GLN A 408 -40.58 -26.86 -19.52
CA GLN A 408 -39.29 -27.58 -19.48
C GLN A 408 -39.45 -28.80 -20.39
N LEU A 409 -38.41 -29.21 -21.11
CA LEU A 409 -38.24 -30.56 -21.67
C LEU A 409 -36.75 -30.89 -21.79
N ASP A 410 -36.42 -32.15 -21.54
CA ASP A 410 -35.10 -32.76 -21.57
C ASP A 410 -34.93 -33.57 -22.90
N GLY A 411 -33.75 -34.17 -23.18
CA GLY A 411 -33.67 -35.17 -24.28
C GLY A 411 -32.30 -35.45 -24.94
N ASN A 412 -31.47 -36.27 -24.28
CA ASN A 412 -30.76 -37.44 -24.82
C ASN A 412 -29.72 -37.38 -25.98
N ASP A 413 -28.49 -37.77 -25.62
CA ASP A 413 -27.71 -38.95 -26.08
C ASP A 413 -26.87 -39.02 -27.38
N ASN A 414 -25.88 -39.93 -27.29
CA ASN A 414 -25.03 -40.62 -28.29
C ASN A 414 -23.78 -39.94 -28.91
N ASP A 415 -22.62 -40.27 -28.32
CA ASP A 415 -21.55 -41.14 -28.86
C ASP A 415 -20.63 -40.75 -30.06
N ASP A 416 -19.53 -41.52 -30.12
CA ASP A 416 -18.54 -41.77 -31.19
C ASP A 416 -17.57 -40.66 -31.68
N ASP A 417 -16.36 -40.69 -31.07
CA ASP A 417 -15.03 -40.93 -31.65
C ASP A 417 -14.37 -40.09 -32.79
N ASP A 418 -13.03 -40.17 -32.75
CA ASP A 418 -12.00 -39.94 -33.76
C ASP A 418 -11.88 -38.62 -34.58
N ASN A 419 -10.84 -37.84 -34.23
CA ASN A 419 -9.61 -37.69 -35.02
C ASN A 419 -9.72 -37.52 -36.56
N VAL A 420 -9.27 -36.35 -37.08
CA VAL A 420 -8.27 -36.29 -38.18
C VAL A 420 -7.68 -34.88 -38.36
N GLU A 421 -6.48 -34.83 -38.94
CA GLU A 421 -5.67 -33.64 -39.20
C GLU A 421 -6.12 -32.76 -40.41
N GLN A 422 -5.64 -31.50 -40.39
CA GLN A 422 -5.21 -30.66 -41.53
C GLN A 422 -6.08 -30.58 -42.82
N THR A 423 -6.42 -29.33 -43.22
CA THR A 423 -5.91 -28.78 -44.51
C THR A 423 -6.10 -27.27 -44.63
N THR A 424 -5.37 -26.66 -45.57
CA THR A 424 -5.37 -25.22 -45.90
C THR A 424 -6.28 -24.91 -47.10
N THR A 425 -6.72 -23.65 -47.25
CA THR A 425 -6.44 -22.78 -48.43
C THR A 425 -7.26 -21.47 -48.42
N LEU A 426 -6.70 -20.39 -48.98
CA LEU A 426 -7.35 -19.09 -49.17
C LEU A 426 -8.38 -19.11 -50.32
N ILE A 427 -9.47 -18.35 -50.19
CA ILE A 427 -10.21 -17.81 -51.35
C ILE A 427 -10.25 -16.28 -51.29
N LYS A 428 -9.83 -15.64 -52.39
CA LYS A 428 -9.96 -14.20 -52.63
C LYS A 428 -11.32 -13.92 -53.28
N ASN A 429 -11.88 -12.73 -53.09
CA ASN A 429 -13.07 -12.31 -53.84
C ASN A 429 -12.88 -10.90 -54.43
N THR A 430 -13.29 -10.68 -55.69
CA THR A 430 -13.06 -9.42 -56.42
C THR A 430 -14.22 -9.05 -57.35
N LYS A 431 -14.65 -7.78 -57.31
CA LYS A 431 -15.49 -7.08 -58.31
C LYS A 431 -15.00 -5.62 -58.34
N ARG A 432 -14.48 -4.98 -59.42
CA ARG A 432 -14.50 -5.13 -60.89
C ARG A 432 -15.57 -4.29 -61.62
N LYS A 433 -15.18 -3.11 -62.10
CA LYS A 433 -15.57 -2.36 -63.34
C LYS A 433 -14.52 -1.22 -63.49
N ARG A 434 -13.81 -1.03 -64.63
CA ARG A 434 -14.23 -0.52 -65.97
C ARG A 434 -14.73 0.93 -65.90
N ASN A 435 -14.31 1.91 -66.72
CA ASN A 435 -13.47 1.98 -67.95
C ASN A 435 -12.87 3.42 -68.05
N ALA A 436 -12.02 3.86 -69.01
CA ALA A 436 -10.96 3.29 -69.89
C ALA A 436 -10.42 4.43 -70.81
N VAL A 437 -9.25 4.23 -71.48
CA VAL A 437 -8.72 5.03 -72.65
C VAL A 437 -8.37 6.51 -72.38
N ALA A 438 -7.17 7.04 -72.66
CA ALA A 438 -5.83 6.51 -73.03
C ALA A 438 -4.77 7.59 -72.63
N GLU A 439 -3.62 7.94 -73.24
CA GLU A 439 -2.85 7.55 -74.45
C GLU A 439 -1.37 8.02 -74.32
N THR A 440 -0.49 7.70 -75.29
CA THR A 440 0.94 8.12 -75.35
C THR A 440 1.35 8.59 -76.76
N PRO A 441 2.27 9.58 -76.90
CA PRO A 441 3.72 9.32 -76.89
C PRO A 441 4.54 10.42 -76.17
N LYS A 442 5.88 10.42 -76.00
CA LYS A 442 7.06 9.50 -76.00
C LYS A 442 8.28 10.37 -76.37
N VAL A 443 9.50 10.07 -75.87
CA VAL A 443 10.79 10.80 -76.11
C VAL A 443 10.81 12.29 -75.68
N THR A 444 11.93 12.99 -75.41
CA THR A 444 13.39 12.74 -75.53
C THR A 444 14.19 13.01 -74.23
N SER A 445 15.51 12.76 -74.26
CA SER A 445 16.48 12.88 -73.15
C SER A 445 17.22 14.23 -73.10
N SER A 446 17.77 14.62 -71.93
CA SER A 446 19.07 15.32 -71.87
C SER A 446 19.84 15.13 -70.55
N ARG A 447 21.18 15.14 -70.62
CA ARG A 447 22.14 15.15 -69.49
C ARG A 447 22.91 16.48 -69.47
N LYS A 448 23.14 17.06 -68.28
CA LYS A 448 24.29 17.90 -67.87
C LYS A 448 24.17 18.09 -66.34
N ARG A 449 25.08 17.64 -65.47
CA ARG A 449 26.55 17.83 -65.29
C ARG A 449 26.88 19.12 -64.52
N ALA A 450 27.72 19.00 -63.50
CA ALA A 450 27.85 19.95 -62.39
C ALA A 450 29.03 20.95 -62.48
N LYS A 451 28.88 22.05 -61.73
CA LYS A 451 29.87 22.89 -61.01
C LYS A 451 29.10 23.41 -59.77
N LYS A 452 29.63 23.59 -58.56
CA LYS A 452 31.00 23.77 -58.03
C LYS A 452 31.68 25.10 -58.38
N SER A 453 31.28 26.11 -57.62
CA SER A 453 32.02 27.30 -57.20
C SER A 453 31.49 27.67 -55.83
#